data_AF-A0A1B2HBW3-F1
#
_entry.id   AF-A0A1B2HBW3-F1
#
_cell.length_a   1.000
_cell.length_b   1.000
_cell.length_c   1.000
_cell.angle_alpha   90.00
_cell.angle_beta   90.00
_cell.angle_gamma   90.00
#
_symmetry.space_group_name_H-M   'P 1'
#
loop_
_entity.id
_entity.type
_entity.pdbx_description
1 polymer ?
#
loop_
_entity_poly.entity_id
_entity_poly.type
_entity_poly.pdbx_seq_one_letter_code
_entity_poly.pdbx_strand_id
1 'polypeptide(L)'
;MSSDEQRKAGEDFAAALGEAAKKLQQGLENTGHILTAQGAMGWVYRGDLPKARQALGKLPVDKLAELSAVAAALSSLADEVAAAKS
;
A
#
# COMPACT_ATOMS: atom_id res chain seq x y z
N MET A 1 33.67 -24.11 19.48
CA MET A 1 32.59 -24.14 18.47
C MET A 1 32.93 -25.20 17.45
N SER A 2 32.05 -26.20 17.30
CA SER A 2 32.20 -27.23 16.27
C SER A 2 31.86 -26.67 14.88
N SER A 3 32.39 -27.25 13.81
CA SER A 3 32.10 -26.84 12.42
C SER A 3 30.60 -26.89 12.08
N ASP A 4 29.83 -27.72 12.78
CA ASP A 4 28.37 -27.82 12.63
C ASP A 4 27.62 -26.61 13.22
N GLU A 5 28.10 -26.04 14.33
CA GLU A 5 27.52 -24.82 14.91
C GLU A 5 27.75 -23.61 14.01
N GLN A 6 28.90 -23.54 13.33
CA GLN A 6 29.21 -22.46 12.40
C GLN A 6 28.36 -22.53 11.12
N ARG A 7 28.07 -23.74 10.62
CA ARG A 7 27.16 -23.94 9.49
C ARG A 7 25.74 -23.52 9.83
N LYS A 8 25.22 -23.99 10.96
CA LYS A 8 23.86 -23.69 11.41
C LYS A 8 23.66 -22.19 11.67
N ALA A 9 24.63 -21.53 12.30
CA ALA A 9 24.59 -20.09 12.52
C ALA A 9 24.57 -19.29 11.20
N GLY A 10 25.26 -19.78 10.16
CA GLY A 10 25.22 -19.18 8.82
C GLY A 10 23.87 -19.35 8.12
N GLU A 11 23.23 -20.51 8.27
CA GLU A 11 21.90 -20.81 7.71
C GLU A 11 20.81 -19.97 8.40
N ASP A 12 20.87 -19.86 9.74
CA ASP A 12 19.93 -19.04 10.53
C ASP A 12 20.04 -17.54 10.17
N PHE A 13 21.26 -17.05 9.96
CA PHE A 13 21.50 -15.67 9.51
C PHE A 13 20.96 -15.41 8.10
N ALA A 14 21.18 -16.34 7.17
CA ALA A 14 20.67 -16.23 5.80
C ALA A 14 19.13 -16.22 5.76
N ALA A 15 18.49 -17.08 6.57
CA ALA A 15 17.04 -17.11 6.71
C ALA A 15 16.48 -15.80 7.28
N ALA A 16 17.11 -15.27 8.34
CA ALA A 16 16.71 -14.00 8.94
C ALA A 16 16.84 -12.82 7.96
N LEU A 17 17.92 -12.79 7.16
CA LEU A 17 18.13 -11.77 6.14
C LEU A 17 17.08 -11.86 5.01
N GLY A 18 16.73 -13.07 4.57
CA GLY A 18 15.70 -13.28 3.55
C GLY A 18 14.32 -12.81 4.01
N GLU A 19 13.95 -13.07 5.25
CA GLU A 19 12.69 -12.59 5.83
C GLU A 19 12.68 -11.06 6.03
N ALA A 20 13.81 -10.47 6.44
CA ALA A 20 13.93 -9.02 6.52
C ALA A 20 13.81 -8.34 5.14
N ALA A 21 14.42 -8.91 4.10
CA ALA A 21 14.33 -8.42 2.73
C ALA A 21 12.89 -8.48 2.19
N LYS A 22 12.17 -9.59 2.44
CA LYS A 22 10.75 -9.70 2.07
C LYS A 22 9.88 -8.65 2.76
N LYS A 23 10.06 -8.44 4.06
CA LYS A 23 9.30 -7.42 4.81
C LYS A 23 9.59 -6.02 4.31
N LEU A 24 10.86 -5.72 3.99
CA LEU A 24 11.25 -4.45 3.40
C LEU A 24 10.61 -4.26 2.02
N GLN A 25 10.61 -5.30 1.18
CA GLN A 25 9.96 -5.27 -0.12
C GLN A 25 8.46 -5.02 -0.01
N GLN A 26 7.76 -5.75 0.87
CA GLN A 26 6.32 -5.56 1.12
C GLN A 26 6.02 -4.14 1.63
N GLY A 27 6.86 -3.60 2.52
CA GLY A 27 6.73 -2.23 3.00
C GLY A 27 6.92 -1.19 1.90
N LEU A 28 7.86 -1.43 0.98
CA LEU A 28 8.13 -0.55 -0.15
C LEU A 28 7.00 -0.61 -1.20
N GLU A 29 6.48 -1.80 -1.49
CA GLU A 29 5.34 -2.02 -2.37
C GLU A 29 4.08 -1.32 -1.83
N ASN A 30 3.75 -1.53 -0.55
CA ASN A 30 2.63 -0.83 0.10
C ASN A 30 2.79 0.69 0.05
N THR A 31 4.00 1.21 0.29
CA THR A 31 4.28 2.65 0.19
C THR A 31 4.05 3.16 -1.23
N GLY A 32 4.51 2.42 -2.25
CA GLY A 32 4.31 2.76 -3.66
C GLY A 32 2.82 2.80 -4.05
N HIS A 33 2.03 1.86 -3.54
CA HIS A 33 0.58 1.82 -3.78
C HIS A 33 -0.12 3.02 -3.13
N ILE A 34 0.23 3.37 -1.89
CA ILE A 34 -0.31 4.54 -1.19
C ILE A 34 -0.03 5.84 -1.96
N LEU A 35 1.20 6.04 -2.43
CA LEU A 35 1.57 7.22 -3.23
C LEU A 35 0.82 7.27 -4.55
N THR A 36 0.63 6.11 -5.19
CA THR A 36 -0.15 6.01 -6.44
C THR A 36 -1.61 6.39 -6.22
N ALA A 37 -2.24 5.90 -5.15
CA ALA A 37 -3.61 6.25 -4.79
C ALA A 37 -3.78 7.74 -4.48
N GLN A 38 -2.84 8.34 -3.73
CA GLN A 38 -2.82 9.79 -3.48
C GLN A 38 -2.66 10.60 -4.78
N GLY A 39 -1.77 10.18 -5.68
CA GLY A 39 -1.60 10.80 -6.98
C GLY A 39 -2.88 10.74 -7.82
N ALA A 40 -3.55 9.59 -7.84
CA ALA A 40 -4.83 9.41 -8.52
C ALA A 40 -5.90 10.36 -7.96
N MET A 41 -6.05 10.44 -6.64
CA MET A 41 -6.96 11.40 -5.99
C MET A 41 -6.65 12.85 -6.39
N GLY A 42 -5.37 13.24 -6.43
CA GLY A 42 -4.96 14.57 -6.88
C GLY A 42 -5.34 14.88 -8.34
N TRP A 43 -5.40 13.88 -9.22
CA TRP A 43 -5.93 14.05 -10.58
C TRP A 43 -7.46 14.18 -10.60
N VAL A 44 -8.17 13.39 -9.77
CA VAL A 44 -9.62 13.50 -9.60
C VAL A 44 -10.02 14.91 -9.12
N TYR A 45 -9.34 15.45 -8.10
CA TYR A 45 -9.59 16.81 -7.61
C TYR A 45 -9.38 17.90 -8.68
N ARG A 46 -8.48 17.67 -9.64
CA ARG A 46 -8.22 18.58 -10.76
C ARG A 46 -9.16 18.35 -11.95
N GLY A 47 -10.07 17.36 -11.89
CA GLY A 47 -10.96 16.98 -12.99
C GLY A 47 -10.29 16.18 -14.11
N ASP A 48 -9.03 15.75 -13.97
CA ASP A 48 -8.28 15.00 -14.98
C ASP A 48 -8.51 13.48 -14.80
N LEU A 49 -9.72 13.03 -15.18
CA LEU A 49 -10.11 11.62 -15.05
C LEU A 49 -9.27 10.65 -15.89
N PRO A 50 -8.78 10.98 -17.11
CA PRO A 50 -7.88 10.10 -17.85
C PRO A 50 -6.58 9.79 -17.09
N LYS A 51 -5.93 10.80 -16.49
CA LYS A 51 -4.71 10.57 -15.69
C LYS A 51 -5.01 9.84 -14.39
N ALA A 52 -6.16 10.13 -13.76
CA ALA A 52 -6.60 9.37 -12.58
C ALA A 52 -6.76 7.88 -12.92
N ARG A 53 -7.43 7.55 -14.03
CA ARG A 53 -7.61 6.16 -14.50
C ARG A 53 -6.28 5.49 -14.80
N GLN A 54 -5.35 6.20 -15.44
CA GLN A 54 -4.02 5.67 -15.72
C GLN A 54 -3.24 5.38 -14.44
N ALA A 55 -3.32 6.25 -13.42
CA ALA A 55 -2.66 6.03 -12.14
C ALA A 55 -3.27 4.83 -11.40
N LEU A 56 -4.61 4.74 -11.32
CA LEU A 56 -5.30 3.62 -10.71
C LEU A 56 -5.00 2.28 -11.42
N GLY A 57 -4.85 2.29 -12.75
CA GLY A 57 -4.50 1.08 -13.51
C GLY A 57 -3.13 0.47 -13.20
N LYS A 58 -2.29 1.16 -12.40
CA LYS A 58 -1.00 0.63 -11.91
C LYS A 58 -1.13 -0.11 -10.59
N LEU A 59 -2.28 -0.03 -9.92
CA LEU A 59 -2.53 -0.73 -8.67
C LEU A 59 -3.01 -2.16 -8.94
N PRO A 60 -2.63 -3.12 -8.08
CA PRO A 60 -3.20 -4.46 -8.14
C PRO A 60 -4.68 -4.44 -7.71
N VAL A 61 -5.42 -5.46 -8.13
CA VAL A 61 -6.89 -5.51 -8.04
C VAL A 61 -7.39 -5.47 -6.58
N ASP A 62 -6.69 -6.13 -5.67
CA ASP A 62 -6.96 -6.09 -4.23
C ASP A 62 -6.85 -4.68 -3.66
N LYS A 63 -5.84 -3.91 -4.08
CA LYS A 63 -5.67 -2.50 -3.67
C LYS A 63 -6.71 -1.57 -4.26
N LEU A 64 -7.21 -1.86 -5.46
CA LEU A 64 -8.36 -1.14 -6.01
C LEU A 64 -9.62 -1.39 -5.18
N ALA A 65 -9.87 -2.63 -4.77
CA ALA A 65 -11.02 -2.96 -3.92
C ALA A 65 -10.93 -2.30 -2.53
N GLU A 66 -9.75 -2.33 -1.89
CA GLU A 66 -9.48 -1.61 -0.64
C GLU A 66 -9.75 -0.11 -0.79
N LEU A 67 -9.22 0.51 -1.86
CA LEU A 67 -9.41 1.94 -2.12
C LEU A 67 -10.88 2.30 -2.33
N SER A 68 -11.64 1.47 -3.04
CA SER A 68 -13.08 1.67 -3.23
C SER A 68 -13.85 1.62 -1.90
N ALA A 69 -13.52 0.66 -1.02
CA ALA A 69 -14.16 0.56 0.30
C ALA A 69 -13.85 1.78 1.18
N VAL A 70 -12.59 2.22 1.21
CA VAL A 70 -12.17 3.42 1.95
C VAL A 70 -12.87 4.68 1.41
N ALA A 71 -12.96 4.84 0.09
CA ALA A 71 -13.62 5.98 -0.53
C ALA A 71 -15.12 6.04 -0.17
N ALA A 72 -15.81 4.89 -0.15
CA ALA A 72 -17.21 4.81 0.26
C ALA A 72 -17.39 5.21 1.74
N ALA A 73 -16.56 4.68 2.64
CA ALA A 73 -16.59 5.04 4.06
C ALA A 73 -16.29 6.54 4.28
N LEU A 74 -15.31 7.08 3.56
CA LEU A 74 -14.95 8.49 3.63
C LEU A 74 -16.07 9.40 3.13
N SER A 75 -16.78 9.00 2.07
CA SER A 75 -17.96 9.73 1.58
C SER A 75 -19.06 9.78 2.63
N SER A 76 -19.39 8.63 3.25
CA SER A 76 -20.40 8.56 4.32
C SER A 76 -20.05 9.49 5.49
N LEU A 77 -18.80 9.45 5.95
CA LEU A 77 -18.32 10.33 7.03
C LEU A 77 -18.38 11.81 6.64
N ALA A 78 -18.06 12.15 5.39
CA ALA A 78 -18.14 13.52 4.91
C ALA A 78 -19.59 14.04 4.92
N ASP A 79 -20.55 13.21 4.51
CA ASP A 79 -21.98 13.55 4.52
C ASP A 79 -22.50 13.73 5.95
N GLU A 80 -22.12 12.85 6.88
CA GLU A 80 -22.44 12.98 8.31
C GLU A 80 -21.91 14.28 8.90
N VAL A 81 -20.64 14.62 8.61
CA VAL A 81 -20.02 15.87 9.07
C VAL A 81 -20.67 17.10 8.44
N ALA A 82 -21.08 17.01 7.17
CA ALA A 82 -21.79 18.11 6.51
C ALA A 82 -23.17 18.35 7.14
N ALA A 83 -23.93 17.28 7.40
CA ALA A 83 -25.23 17.35 8.05
C ALA A 83 -25.15 17.87 9.49
N ALA A 84 -24.07 17.56 10.23
CA ALA A 84 -23.85 18.10 11.56
C ALA A 84 -23.51 19.60 11.58
N LYS A 85 -23.12 20.19 10.44
CA LYS A 85 -22.75 21.60 10.29
C LYS A 85 -23.85 22.48 9.71
N SER A 86 -24.89 21.89 9.14
CA SER A 86 -26.07 22.56 8.59
C SER A 86 -27.14 22.80 9.65
#